data_AF-S9TE30-F1
#
_entry.id   AF-S9TE30-F1
#
_cell.length_a   1.000
_cell.length_b   1.000
_cell.length_c   1.000
_cell.angle_alpha   90.00
_cell.angle_beta   90.00
_cell.angle_gamma   90.00
#
_symmetry.space_group_name_H-M   'P 1'
#
loop_
_entity.id
_entity.type
_entity.pdbx_description
1 polymer ?
#
loop_
_entity_poly.entity_id
_entity_poly.type
_entity_poly.pdbx_seq_one_letter_code
_entity_poly.pdbx_strand_id
1 'polypeptide(L)'
;ASLRALRLREEASDPGGLIRATRIRRERAASRDQERAATLSRYGNEASAWSPTTTEAVLIAAGRDLADPGNEDDPHAPLCGWHLPWHEPPPSVRDRVAAALPLPSSIVAARDECREWEQRKHDLDVIGDGPGTVGLPTACAARHWLVERMWRSDLAVTGTADLIARLEYWVERGGDDGSGYRILLDNLSGSAGAWLRDPEGGSHARILRLKAEHPDWSLARIGQELGISRQAVHKHLKRG
;
A
#
# COMPACT_ATOMS: atom_id res chain seq x y z
N ALA A 1 -17.83 -9.35 43.32
CA ALA A 1 -18.29 -10.73 43.50
C ALA A 1 -18.85 -11.35 42.21
N SER A 2 -19.60 -10.61 41.37
CA SER A 2 -20.24 -11.12 40.14
C SER A 2 -19.28 -11.65 39.06
N LEU A 3 -18.18 -10.95 38.76
CA LEU A 3 -17.22 -11.36 37.72
C LEU A 3 -16.50 -12.69 38.02
N ARG A 4 -16.27 -12.99 39.30
CA ARG A 4 -15.59 -14.22 39.73
C ARG A 4 -16.52 -15.43 39.58
N ALA A 5 -17.81 -15.26 39.90
CA ALA A 5 -18.82 -16.29 39.68
C ALA A 5 -19.06 -16.55 38.18
N LEU A 6 -18.96 -15.53 37.34
CA LEU A 6 -19.09 -15.64 35.89
C LEU A 6 -17.92 -16.43 35.27
N ARG A 7 -16.67 -16.10 35.66
CA ARG A 7 -15.47 -16.85 35.25
C ARG A 7 -15.48 -18.30 35.69
N LEU A 8 -16.01 -18.59 36.88
CA LEU A 8 -16.13 -19.97 37.38
C LEU A 8 -17.21 -20.76 36.63
N ARG A 9 -18.29 -20.11 36.17
CA ARG A 9 -19.27 -20.73 35.27
C ARG A 9 -18.69 -21.00 33.88
N GLU A 10 -17.91 -20.07 33.33
CA GLU A 10 -17.20 -20.25 32.05
C GLU A 10 -16.26 -21.45 32.10
N GLU A 11 -15.45 -21.57 33.16
CA GLU A 11 -14.55 -22.71 33.37
C GLU A 11 -15.31 -24.03 33.61
N ALA A 12 -16.48 -23.98 34.26
CA ALA A 12 -17.33 -25.16 34.44
C ALA A 12 -17.97 -25.63 33.11
N SER A 13 -18.27 -24.71 32.19
CA SER A 13 -18.79 -25.02 30.85
C SER A 13 -17.70 -25.42 29.84
N ASP A 14 -16.47 -24.92 30.02
CA ASP A 14 -15.31 -25.21 29.18
C ASP A 14 -14.05 -25.40 30.03
N PRO A 15 -13.82 -26.61 30.57
CA PRO A 15 -12.65 -26.89 31.40
C PRO A 15 -11.33 -26.58 30.67
N GLY A 16 -10.46 -25.82 31.33
CA GLY A 16 -9.20 -25.32 30.78
C GLY A 16 -9.35 -24.12 29.85
N GLY A 17 -10.56 -23.60 29.62
CA GLY A 17 -10.81 -22.42 28.80
C GLY A 17 -10.07 -21.18 29.32
N LEU A 18 -10.05 -20.95 30.64
CA LEU A 18 -9.30 -19.85 31.24
C LEU A 18 -7.78 -20.01 31.06
N ILE A 19 -7.27 -21.25 31.13
CA ILE A 19 -5.85 -21.54 30.92
C ILE A 19 -5.46 -21.28 29.46
N ARG A 20 -6.27 -21.76 28.50
CA ARG A 20 -6.04 -21.50 27.07
C ARG A 20 -6.13 -20.01 26.75
N ALA A 21 -7.13 -19.31 27.28
CA ALA A 21 -7.26 -17.86 27.11
C ALA A 21 -6.06 -17.09 27.69
N THR A 22 -5.55 -17.51 28.86
CA THR A 22 -4.35 -16.93 29.47
C THR A 22 -3.11 -17.19 28.62
N ARG A 23 -2.97 -18.39 28.07
CA ARG A 23 -1.86 -18.75 27.16
C ARG A 23 -1.89 -17.90 25.89
N ILE A 24 -3.04 -17.80 25.23
CA ILE A 24 -3.23 -16.96 24.03
C ILE A 24 -2.90 -15.49 24.33
N ARG A 25 -3.32 -14.97 25.50
CA ARG A 25 -2.97 -13.61 25.89
C ARG A 25 -1.46 -13.41 26.07
N ARG A 26 -0.77 -14.37 26.70
CA ARG A 26 0.69 -14.33 26.86
C ARG A 26 1.41 -14.42 25.52
N GLU A 27 0.97 -15.30 24.61
CA GLU A 27 1.53 -15.43 23.27
C GLU A 27 1.33 -14.14 22.45
N ARG A 28 0.15 -13.52 22.51
CA ARG A 28 -0.11 -12.22 21.88
C ARG A 28 0.73 -11.10 22.47
N ALA A 29 0.89 -11.07 23.80
CA ALA A 29 1.75 -10.09 24.46
C ALA A 29 3.22 -10.26 24.03
N ALA A 30 3.75 -11.49 24.07
CA ALA A 30 5.11 -11.77 23.62
C ALA A 30 5.33 -11.45 22.14
N SER A 31 4.35 -11.71 21.28
CA SER A 31 4.41 -11.33 19.86
C SER A 31 4.47 -9.81 19.68
N ARG A 32 3.67 -9.06 20.45
CA ARG A 32 3.70 -7.60 20.43
C ARG A 32 5.02 -7.03 20.95
N ASP A 33 5.55 -7.61 22.03
CA ASP A 33 6.85 -7.19 22.58
C ASP A 33 7.98 -7.41 21.58
N GLN A 34 7.96 -8.53 20.84
CA GLN A 34 8.91 -8.80 19.75
C GLN A 34 8.77 -7.80 18.61
N GLU A 35 7.54 -7.51 18.18
CA GLU A 35 7.26 -6.56 17.12
C GLU A 35 7.68 -5.12 17.50
N ARG A 36 7.41 -4.71 18.75
CA ARG A 36 7.87 -3.44 19.31
C ARG A 36 9.39 -3.39 19.36
N ALA A 37 10.06 -4.44 19.83
CA ALA A 37 11.52 -4.50 19.85
C ALA A 37 12.12 -4.41 18.44
N ALA A 38 11.53 -5.08 17.45
CA ALA A 38 11.97 -5.00 16.05
C ALA A 38 11.78 -3.60 15.47
N THR A 39 10.67 -2.94 15.79
CA THR A 39 10.40 -1.56 15.38
C THR A 39 11.38 -0.59 16.02
N LEU A 40 11.58 -0.65 17.33
CA LEU A 40 12.55 0.19 18.04
C LEU A 40 13.98 0.00 17.53
N SER A 41 14.35 -1.22 17.13
CA SER A 41 15.65 -1.50 16.50
C SER A 41 15.85 -0.72 15.20
N ARG A 42 14.82 -0.59 14.35
CA ARG A 42 14.88 0.19 13.10
C ARG A 42 15.14 1.68 13.33
N TYR A 43 14.53 2.26 14.36
CA TYR A 43 14.69 3.69 14.71
C TYR A 43 15.84 3.96 15.70
N GLY A 44 16.46 2.90 16.23
CA GLY A 44 17.53 2.94 17.23
C GLY A 44 17.03 3.14 18.67
N ASN A 45 16.04 4.01 18.89
CA ASN A 45 15.43 4.21 20.20
C ASN A 45 13.97 4.70 20.09
N GLU A 46 13.25 4.66 21.21
CA GLU A 46 11.84 5.02 21.27
C GLU A 46 11.57 6.51 20.99
N ALA A 47 12.41 7.42 21.49
CA ALA A 47 12.24 8.85 21.23
C ALA A 47 12.38 9.18 19.73
N SER A 48 13.34 8.56 19.04
CA SER A 48 13.51 8.68 17.59
C SER A 48 12.32 8.08 16.83
N ALA A 49 11.74 6.99 17.33
CA ALA A 49 10.60 6.35 16.70
C ALA A 49 9.33 7.20 16.79
N TRP A 50 9.14 7.91 17.92
CA TRP A 50 8.07 8.90 18.12
C TRP A 50 8.29 10.22 17.38
N SER A 51 9.55 10.57 17.11
CA SER A 51 9.86 11.84 16.46
C SER A 51 9.35 11.86 15.01
N PRO A 52 8.81 12.99 14.55
CA PRO A 52 8.48 13.15 13.14
C PRO A 52 9.70 12.93 12.25
N THR A 53 9.53 12.14 11.20
CA THR A 53 10.48 12.02 10.09
C THR A 53 10.60 13.35 9.35
N THR A 54 11.62 13.51 8.51
CA THR A 54 11.80 14.72 7.70
C THR A 54 10.56 15.04 6.85
N THR A 55 9.96 14.01 6.24
CA THR A 55 8.74 14.14 5.43
C THR A 55 7.55 14.58 6.27
N GLU A 56 7.36 13.95 7.45
CA GLU A 56 6.30 14.34 8.39
C GLU A 56 6.47 15.77 8.87
N ALA A 57 7.69 16.19 9.23
CA ALA A 57 7.98 17.54 9.71
C ALA A 57 7.63 18.61 8.67
N VAL A 58 7.93 18.38 7.37
CA VAL A 58 7.56 19.29 6.28
C VAL A 58 6.04 19.42 6.15
N LEU A 59 5.31 18.30 6.22
CA LEU A 59 3.85 18.29 6.11
C LEU A 59 3.18 18.95 7.33
N ILE A 60 3.66 18.65 8.53
CA ILE A 60 3.18 19.26 9.78
C ILE A 60 3.36 20.78 9.72
N ALA A 61 4.55 21.24 9.32
CA ALA A 61 4.82 22.68 9.18
C ALA A 61 3.91 23.33 8.12
N ALA A 62 3.65 22.67 6.99
CA ALA A 62 2.78 23.19 5.96
C ALA A 62 1.32 23.31 6.41
N GLY A 63 0.84 22.38 7.25
CA GLY A 63 -0.52 22.36 7.78
C GLY A 63 -0.79 23.35 8.92
N ARG A 64 0.27 23.88 9.56
CA ARG A 64 0.17 24.73 10.76
C ARG A 64 -0.82 25.89 10.63
N ASP A 65 -0.79 26.61 9.51
CA ASP A 65 -1.67 27.77 9.28
C ASP A 65 -3.15 27.41 9.10
N LEU A 66 -3.46 26.12 8.93
CA LEU A 66 -4.83 25.62 8.75
C LEU A 66 -5.45 25.11 10.05
N ALA A 67 -4.66 25.04 11.13
CA ALA A 67 -5.14 24.66 12.45
C ALA A 67 -5.97 25.79 13.08
N ASP A 68 -6.90 25.42 13.96
CA ASP A 68 -7.65 26.40 14.75
C ASP A 68 -6.71 27.15 15.72
N PRO A 69 -6.97 28.45 15.99
CA PRO A 69 -6.12 29.23 16.88
C PRO A 69 -5.92 28.58 18.26
N GLY A 70 -4.68 28.45 18.69
CA GLY A 70 -4.28 27.77 19.93
C GLY A 70 -3.88 26.29 19.77
N ASN A 71 -4.05 25.71 18.57
CA ASN A 71 -3.67 24.33 18.25
C ASN A 71 -2.56 24.25 17.19
N GLU A 72 -1.89 25.36 16.87
CA GLU A 72 -0.90 25.44 15.77
C GLU A 72 0.32 24.53 15.98
N ASP A 73 0.65 24.23 17.24
CA ASP A 73 1.78 23.37 17.61
C ASP A 73 1.37 21.90 17.85
N ASP A 74 0.08 21.55 17.76
CA ASP A 74 -0.39 20.16 17.86
C ASP A 74 -0.46 19.51 16.46
N PRO A 75 0.42 18.55 16.13
CA PRO A 75 0.44 17.88 14.82
C PRO A 75 -0.82 17.06 14.51
N HIS A 76 -1.61 16.72 15.53
CA HIS A 76 -2.83 15.93 15.43
C HIS A 76 -4.10 16.78 15.51
N ALA A 77 -3.96 18.11 15.62
CA ALA A 77 -5.10 19.01 15.61
C ALA A 77 -5.87 18.92 14.28
N PRO A 78 -7.19 19.17 14.29
CA PRO A 78 -7.96 19.30 13.06
C PRO A 78 -7.44 20.45 12.18
N LEU A 79 -7.38 20.22 10.87
CA LEU A 79 -7.00 21.24 9.89
C LEU A 79 -8.25 21.67 9.11
N CYS A 80 -8.67 22.93 9.26
CA CYS A 80 -9.95 23.41 8.74
C CYS A 80 -11.13 22.51 9.16
N GLY A 81 -11.11 22.04 10.42
CA GLY A 81 -12.11 21.10 10.97
C GLY A 81 -11.96 19.64 10.52
N TRP A 82 -11.03 19.33 9.61
CA TRP A 82 -10.81 17.96 9.12
C TRP A 82 -9.78 17.22 9.98
N HIS A 83 -10.13 16.01 10.44
CA HIS A 83 -9.28 15.13 11.24
C HIS A 83 -9.61 13.64 11.03
N LEU A 84 -10.54 13.33 10.11
CA LEU A 84 -11.06 11.99 9.90
C LEU A 84 -10.50 11.43 8.59
N PRO A 85 -9.57 10.47 8.64
CA PRO A 85 -8.84 10.00 7.45
C PRO A 85 -9.71 9.29 6.42
N TRP A 86 -10.92 8.82 6.77
CA TRP A 86 -11.85 8.19 5.84
C TRP A 86 -12.74 9.18 5.07
N HIS A 87 -12.72 10.46 5.44
CA HIS A 87 -13.40 11.52 4.70
C HIS A 87 -12.43 12.27 3.79
N GLU A 88 -12.92 12.73 2.65
CA GLU A 88 -12.17 13.60 1.74
C GLU A 88 -11.67 14.86 2.46
N PRO A 89 -10.34 15.13 2.46
CA PRO A 89 -9.81 16.37 3.01
C PRO A 89 -10.34 17.59 2.23
N PRO A 90 -10.64 18.71 2.91
CA PRO A 90 -11.01 19.96 2.26
C PRO A 90 -9.99 20.39 1.21
N PRO A 91 -10.40 21.12 0.14
CA PRO A 91 -9.47 21.61 -0.88
C PRO A 91 -8.27 22.38 -0.30
N SER A 92 -8.49 23.24 0.70
CA SER A 92 -7.42 23.98 1.38
C SER A 92 -6.33 23.08 1.96
N VAL A 93 -6.71 21.95 2.57
CA VAL A 93 -5.78 20.97 3.14
C VAL A 93 -5.05 20.23 2.03
N ARG A 94 -5.78 19.78 0.98
CA ARG A 94 -5.19 19.06 -0.15
C ARG A 94 -4.17 19.89 -0.90
N ASP A 95 -4.53 21.12 -1.24
CA ASP A 95 -3.67 22.04 -1.98
C ASP A 95 -2.40 22.35 -1.19
N ARG A 96 -2.53 22.54 0.13
CA ARG A 96 -1.38 22.81 1.01
C ARG A 96 -0.44 21.62 1.11
N VAL A 97 -0.98 20.42 1.28
CA VAL A 97 -0.19 19.17 1.34
C VAL A 97 0.47 18.84 0.00
N ALA A 98 -0.23 19.05 -1.11
CA ALA A 98 0.31 18.85 -2.46
C ALA A 98 1.40 19.88 -2.80
N ALA A 99 1.31 21.11 -2.30
CA ALA A 99 2.34 22.13 -2.47
C ALA A 99 3.58 21.89 -1.60
N ALA A 100 3.42 21.27 -0.42
CA ALA A 100 4.51 21.03 0.52
C ALA A 100 5.51 19.97 0.03
N LEU A 101 5.03 18.95 -0.66
CA LEU A 101 5.84 17.86 -1.21
C LEU A 101 5.36 17.47 -2.60
N PRO A 102 6.26 17.26 -3.59
CA PRO A 102 5.87 16.82 -4.92
C PRO A 102 4.99 15.57 -4.87
N LEU A 103 3.87 15.57 -5.60
CA LEU A 103 3.00 14.41 -5.69
C LEU A 103 3.64 13.32 -6.57
N PRO A 104 3.34 12.02 -6.32
CA PRO A 104 3.79 10.94 -7.18
C PRO A 104 3.32 11.14 -8.63
N SER A 105 4.19 10.90 -9.60
CA SER A 105 3.85 11.05 -11.02
C SER A 105 3.42 9.74 -11.69
N SER A 106 3.51 8.60 -10.98
CA SER A 106 3.13 7.27 -11.47
C SER A 106 2.36 6.47 -10.41
N ILE A 107 1.63 5.45 -10.85
CA ILE A 107 0.83 4.59 -9.95
C ILE A 107 1.77 3.81 -9.04
N VAL A 108 2.92 3.36 -9.56
CA VAL A 108 3.96 2.69 -8.76
C VAL A 108 4.48 3.60 -7.65
N ALA A 109 4.82 4.85 -7.96
CA ALA A 109 5.30 5.79 -6.95
C ALA A 109 4.22 6.12 -5.91
N ALA A 110 2.96 6.24 -6.32
CA ALA A 110 1.85 6.45 -5.41
C ALA A 110 1.63 5.25 -4.46
N ARG A 111 1.74 4.03 -4.98
CA ARG A 111 1.70 2.80 -4.18
C ARG A 111 2.81 2.78 -3.14
N ASP A 112 4.04 3.01 -3.58
CA ASP A 112 5.21 2.89 -2.71
C ASP A 112 5.13 3.91 -1.57
N GLU A 113 4.77 5.17 -1.88
CA GLU A 113 4.52 6.18 -0.84
C GLU A 113 3.34 5.80 0.08
N CYS A 114 2.24 5.27 -0.47
CA CYS A 114 1.11 4.81 0.34
C CYS A 114 1.52 3.71 1.34
N ARG A 115 2.32 2.74 0.89
CA ARG A 115 2.84 1.66 1.74
C ARG A 115 3.80 2.18 2.82
N GLU A 116 4.59 3.21 2.51
CA GLU A 116 5.43 3.89 3.52
C GLU A 116 4.57 4.52 4.62
N TRP A 117 3.47 5.19 4.27
CA TRP A 117 2.54 5.77 5.25
C TRP A 117 1.82 4.71 6.09
N GLU A 118 1.39 3.61 5.48
CA GLU A 118 0.80 2.47 6.18
C GLU A 118 1.78 1.82 7.15
N GLN A 119 3.02 1.61 6.71
CA GLN A 119 4.08 1.10 7.57
C GLN A 119 4.39 2.05 8.71
N ARG A 120 4.43 3.37 8.46
CA ARG A 120 4.67 4.37 9.48
C ARG A 120 3.56 4.40 10.52
N LYS A 121 2.30 4.32 10.08
CA LYS A 121 1.14 4.21 10.97
C LYS A 121 1.22 2.94 11.83
N HIS A 122 1.55 1.81 11.22
CA HIS A 122 1.74 0.54 11.94
C HIS A 122 2.86 0.63 12.99
N ASP A 123 3.98 1.25 12.64
CA ASP A 123 5.10 1.45 13.56
C ASP A 123 4.66 2.25 14.79
N LEU A 124 3.92 3.36 14.59
CA LEU A 124 3.38 4.19 15.67
C LEU A 124 2.37 3.42 16.55
N ASP A 125 1.49 2.63 15.93
CA ASP A 125 0.52 1.77 16.63
C ASP A 125 1.21 0.70 17.49
N VAL A 126 2.32 0.13 17.00
CA VAL A 126 3.11 -0.87 17.72
C VAL A 126 3.89 -0.27 18.90
N ILE A 127 4.36 0.97 18.75
CA ILE A 127 5.12 1.66 19.81
C ILE A 127 4.19 2.18 20.91
N GLY A 128 2.97 2.60 20.56
CA GLY A 128 1.97 3.13 21.48
C GLY A 128 1.47 2.12 22.51
N ASP A 129 1.59 2.45 23.80
CA ASP A 129 1.09 1.62 24.93
C ASP A 129 -0.34 1.97 25.37
N GLY A 130 -1.03 2.86 24.64
CA GLY A 130 -2.34 3.41 25.01
C GLY A 130 -3.54 2.63 24.43
N PRO A 131 -4.74 2.74 25.06
CA PRO A 131 -5.98 2.29 24.43
C PRO A 131 -6.31 3.22 23.25
N GLY A 132 -6.00 2.80 22.04
CA GLY A 132 -6.30 3.52 20.80
C GLY A 132 -5.22 3.30 19.74
N THR A 133 -5.51 3.62 18.49
CA THR A 133 -4.51 3.68 17.42
C THR A 133 -3.83 5.04 17.44
N VAL A 134 -2.50 5.04 17.46
CA VAL A 134 -1.68 6.25 17.31
C VAL A 134 -1.74 6.63 15.84
N GLY A 135 -2.69 7.51 15.50
CA GLY A 135 -2.87 7.96 14.12
C GLY A 135 -1.67 8.76 13.62
N LEU A 136 -1.55 8.87 12.30
CA LEU A 136 -0.63 9.82 11.67
C LEU A 136 -1.00 11.27 12.07
N PRO A 137 -0.04 12.21 12.08
CA PRO A 137 -0.33 13.64 12.13
C PRO A 137 -1.34 14.04 11.03
N THR A 138 -2.22 15.00 11.30
CA THR A 138 -3.37 15.30 10.43
C THR A 138 -2.95 15.63 9.00
N ALA A 139 -1.92 16.45 8.81
CA ALA A 139 -1.39 16.74 7.47
C ALA A 139 -0.84 15.50 6.74
N CYS A 140 -0.24 14.56 7.48
CA CYS A 140 0.28 13.30 6.93
C CYS A 140 -0.86 12.33 6.58
N ALA A 141 -1.91 12.28 7.39
CA ALA A 141 -3.12 11.53 7.06
C ALA A 141 -3.79 12.06 5.79
N ALA A 142 -3.80 13.38 5.58
CA ALA A 142 -4.28 13.98 4.33
C ALA A 142 -3.39 13.62 3.14
N ARG A 143 -2.06 13.59 3.32
CA ARG A 143 -1.13 13.12 2.28
C ARG A 143 -1.37 11.66 1.90
N HIS A 144 -1.49 10.80 2.91
CA HIS A 144 -1.80 9.40 2.73
C HIS A 144 -3.08 9.21 1.91
N TRP A 145 -4.15 9.94 2.24
CA TRP A 145 -5.40 9.90 1.48
C TRP A 145 -5.23 10.30 0.01
N LEU A 146 -4.43 11.34 -0.27
CA LEU A 146 -4.15 11.78 -1.65
C LEU A 146 -3.43 10.70 -2.44
N VAL A 147 -2.34 10.15 -1.90
CA VAL A 147 -1.55 9.15 -2.62
C VAL A 147 -2.28 7.82 -2.76
N GLU A 148 -3.09 7.44 -1.77
CA GLU A 148 -3.97 6.28 -1.88
C GLU A 148 -4.95 6.46 -3.04
N ARG A 149 -5.57 7.64 -3.21
CA ARG A 149 -6.45 7.92 -4.36
C ARG A 149 -5.73 7.90 -5.69
N MET A 150 -4.50 8.39 -5.75
CA MET A 150 -3.67 8.30 -6.95
C MET A 150 -3.39 6.83 -7.30
N TRP A 151 -3.08 6.00 -6.30
CA TRP A 151 -2.91 4.55 -6.43
C TRP A 151 -4.23 3.77 -6.63
N ARG A 152 -5.38 4.34 -6.30
CA ARG A 152 -6.72 3.77 -6.57
C ARG A 152 -7.28 4.11 -7.95
N SER A 153 -7.28 5.39 -8.34
CA SER A 153 -7.95 5.86 -9.57
C SER A 153 -7.34 7.05 -10.29
N ASP A 154 -6.68 7.99 -9.59
CA ASP A 154 -6.54 9.36 -10.14
C ASP A 154 -5.40 9.50 -11.18
N LEU A 155 -4.47 8.54 -11.24
CA LEU A 155 -3.38 8.49 -12.22
C LEU A 155 -3.69 7.61 -13.43
N ALA A 156 -3.23 8.02 -14.61
CA ALA A 156 -3.31 7.19 -15.81
C ALA A 156 -2.27 6.06 -15.77
N VAL A 157 -2.64 4.88 -16.26
CA VAL A 157 -1.69 3.78 -16.48
C VAL A 157 -0.80 4.12 -17.68
N THR A 158 0.51 4.22 -17.47
CA THR A 158 1.47 4.52 -18.55
C THR A 158 2.19 3.27 -19.08
N GLY A 159 2.18 2.18 -18.31
CA GLY A 159 2.85 0.94 -18.67
C GLY A 159 2.43 -0.25 -17.80
N THR A 160 3.05 -1.41 -18.03
CA THR A 160 2.68 -2.65 -17.35
C THR A 160 2.86 -2.58 -15.83
N ALA A 161 3.91 -1.92 -15.34
CA ALA A 161 4.17 -1.78 -13.91
C ALA A 161 3.05 -1.01 -13.19
N ASP A 162 2.54 0.05 -13.82
CA ASP A 162 1.42 0.84 -13.33
C ASP A 162 0.13 0.02 -13.27
N LEU A 163 -0.15 -0.84 -14.26
CA LEU A 163 -1.30 -1.74 -14.21
C LEU A 163 -1.16 -2.77 -13.09
N ILE A 164 0.02 -3.39 -12.94
CA ILE A 164 0.29 -4.35 -11.87
C ILE A 164 0.04 -3.70 -10.52
N ALA A 165 0.60 -2.49 -10.30
CA ALA A 165 0.36 -1.74 -9.07
C ALA A 165 -1.14 -1.47 -8.87
N ARG A 166 -1.89 -1.07 -9.91
CA ARG A 166 -3.34 -0.87 -9.80
C ARG A 166 -4.09 -2.15 -9.43
N LEU A 167 -3.70 -3.29 -10.02
CA LEU A 167 -4.30 -4.59 -9.70
C LEU A 167 -4.01 -4.99 -8.25
N GLU A 168 -2.79 -4.77 -7.75
CA GLU A 168 -2.42 -5.00 -6.35
C GLU A 168 -3.37 -4.24 -5.40
N TYR A 169 -3.66 -2.96 -5.68
CA TYR A 169 -4.58 -2.17 -4.86
C TYR A 169 -5.93 -2.88 -4.67
N TRP A 170 -6.55 -3.27 -5.79
CA TRP A 170 -7.90 -3.84 -5.80
C TRP A 170 -7.94 -5.28 -5.27
N VAL A 171 -6.85 -6.04 -5.42
CA VAL A 171 -6.72 -7.38 -4.83
C VAL A 171 -6.59 -7.30 -3.31
N GLU A 172 -5.79 -6.37 -2.81
CA GLU A 172 -5.51 -6.24 -1.37
C GLU A 172 -6.65 -5.57 -0.60
N ARG A 173 -7.25 -4.51 -1.14
CA ARG A 173 -8.21 -3.64 -0.43
C ARG A 173 -9.66 -3.87 -0.82
N GLY A 174 -9.90 -4.59 -1.92
CA GLY A 174 -11.25 -4.92 -2.38
C GLY A 174 -12.04 -3.72 -2.90
N GLY A 175 -13.26 -4.02 -3.34
CA GLY A 175 -14.21 -3.08 -3.92
C GLY A 175 -15.50 -3.83 -4.22
N ASP A 176 -16.20 -4.27 -3.18
CA ASP A 176 -17.45 -5.05 -3.30
C ASP A 176 -18.58 -4.25 -3.98
N ASP A 177 -18.39 -2.93 -4.12
CA ASP A 177 -19.28 -2.03 -4.84
C ASP A 177 -19.08 -2.07 -6.37
N GLY A 178 -18.13 -2.86 -6.86
CA GLY A 178 -17.80 -2.97 -8.28
C GLY A 178 -17.10 -1.73 -8.88
N SER A 179 -16.75 -0.73 -8.06
CA SER A 179 -16.06 0.48 -8.52
C SER A 179 -14.70 0.18 -9.13
N GLY A 180 -14.02 -0.86 -8.63
CA GLY A 180 -12.73 -1.32 -9.14
C GLY A 180 -12.79 -1.89 -10.55
N TYR A 181 -13.86 -2.60 -10.92
CA TYR A 181 -13.98 -3.21 -12.25
C TYR A 181 -14.00 -2.17 -13.37
N ARG A 182 -14.73 -1.06 -13.18
CA ARG A 182 -14.77 0.02 -14.17
C ARG A 182 -13.39 0.63 -14.37
N ILE A 183 -12.68 0.94 -13.28
CA ILE A 183 -11.33 1.52 -13.35
C ILE A 183 -10.36 0.57 -14.06
N LEU A 184 -10.40 -0.72 -13.74
CA LEU A 184 -9.56 -1.72 -14.38
C LEU A 184 -9.90 -1.89 -15.88
N LEU A 185 -11.18 -1.88 -16.22
CA LEU A 185 -11.64 -1.95 -17.61
C LEU A 185 -11.19 -0.73 -18.42
N ASP A 186 -11.32 0.46 -17.86
CA ASP A 186 -10.87 1.72 -18.48
C ASP A 186 -9.35 1.69 -18.71
N ASN A 187 -8.58 1.25 -17.70
CA ASN A 187 -7.13 1.11 -17.79
C ASN A 187 -6.72 0.10 -18.87
N LEU A 188 -7.36 -1.07 -18.92
CA LEU A 188 -7.09 -2.09 -19.93
C LEU A 188 -7.47 -1.64 -21.33
N SER A 189 -8.61 -0.95 -21.47
CA SER A 189 -9.11 -0.48 -22.76
C SER A 189 -8.26 0.67 -23.33
N GLY A 190 -7.84 1.62 -22.48
CA GLY A 190 -6.90 2.67 -22.86
C GLY A 190 -5.51 2.14 -23.21
N SER A 191 -5.08 1.06 -22.54
CA SER A 191 -3.77 0.45 -22.77
C SER A 191 -3.76 -0.56 -23.91
N ALA A 192 -4.91 -1.14 -24.29
CA ALA A 192 -5.01 -2.18 -25.32
C ALA A 192 -4.43 -1.73 -26.67
N GLY A 193 -4.57 -0.45 -27.04
CA GLY A 193 -3.99 0.10 -28.25
C GLY A 193 -2.46 0.22 -28.22
N ALA A 194 -1.87 0.43 -27.05
CA ALA A 194 -0.42 0.57 -26.86
C ALA A 194 0.26 -0.78 -26.60
N TRP A 195 -0.39 -1.68 -25.87
CA TRP A 195 0.17 -2.97 -25.46
C TRP A 195 0.11 -4.03 -26.57
N LEU A 196 -0.86 -3.93 -27.49
CA LEU A 196 -0.87 -4.71 -28.72
C LEU A 196 0.10 -4.16 -29.78
N ARG A 197 0.68 -2.96 -29.57
CA ARG A 197 1.59 -2.28 -30.50
C ARG A 197 2.98 -2.09 -29.90
N ASP A 198 3.46 -3.04 -29.09
CA ASP A 198 4.89 -3.08 -28.77
C ASP A 198 5.67 -3.56 -30.01
N PRO A 199 6.45 -2.70 -30.69
CA PRO A 199 7.23 -3.11 -31.85
C PRO A 199 8.41 -4.02 -31.46
N GLU A 200 8.81 -4.05 -30.18
CA GLU A 200 9.84 -4.96 -29.64
C GLU A 200 9.25 -6.19 -28.92
N GLY A 201 7.96 -6.14 -28.57
CA GLY A 201 7.27 -7.18 -27.79
C GLY A 201 6.44 -8.18 -28.60
N GLY A 202 6.30 -7.98 -29.92
CA GLY A 202 5.64 -8.96 -30.79
C GLY A 202 6.32 -10.33 -30.72
N SER A 203 5.54 -11.41 -30.78
CA SER A 203 6.09 -12.79 -30.74
C SER A 203 7.25 -12.99 -31.72
N HIS A 204 7.24 -12.29 -32.85
CA HIS A 204 8.34 -12.29 -33.82
C HIS A 204 9.67 -11.72 -33.28
N ALA A 205 9.66 -10.54 -32.66
CA ALA A 205 10.86 -9.92 -32.11
C ALA A 205 11.47 -10.73 -30.95
N ARG A 206 10.61 -11.29 -30.09
CA ARG A 206 11.04 -12.21 -29.01
C ARG A 206 11.66 -13.51 -29.56
N ILE A 207 11.09 -14.07 -30.63
CA ILE A 207 11.67 -15.25 -31.29
C ILE A 207 13.06 -14.93 -31.86
N LEU A 208 13.23 -13.78 -32.52
CA LEU A 208 14.53 -13.37 -33.08
C LEU A 208 15.58 -13.15 -31.99
N ARG A 209 15.20 -12.49 -30.89
CA ARG A 209 16.07 -12.27 -29.73
C ARG A 209 16.53 -13.58 -29.10
N LEU A 210 15.60 -14.49 -28.79
CA LEU A 210 15.95 -15.81 -28.24
C LEU A 210 16.82 -16.62 -29.19
N LYS A 211 16.64 -16.48 -30.50
CA LYS A 211 17.49 -17.14 -31.49
C LYS A 211 18.90 -16.54 -31.57
N ALA A 212 19.04 -15.23 -31.36
CA ALA A 212 20.33 -14.55 -31.30
C ALA A 212 21.09 -14.85 -30.00
N GLU A 213 20.40 -14.86 -28.86
CA GLU A 213 20.97 -15.17 -27.54
C GLU A 213 21.31 -16.66 -27.38
N HIS A 214 20.55 -17.55 -28.05
CA HIS A 214 20.73 -19.00 -27.98
C HIS A 214 20.69 -19.67 -29.37
N PRO A 215 21.79 -19.59 -30.15
CA PRO A 215 21.85 -20.12 -31.51
C PRO A 215 21.55 -21.62 -31.61
N ASP A 216 21.97 -22.38 -30.60
CA ASP A 216 21.88 -23.85 -30.57
C ASP A 216 20.50 -24.36 -30.18
N TRP A 217 19.59 -23.49 -29.75
CA TRP A 217 18.25 -23.90 -29.36
C TRP A 217 17.43 -24.34 -30.57
N SER A 218 16.74 -25.47 -30.38
CA SER A 218 15.75 -25.96 -31.32
C SER A 218 14.49 -25.06 -31.32
N LEU A 219 13.78 -24.99 -32.45
CA LEU A 219 12.53 -24.23 -32.56
C LEU A 219 11.46 -24.71 -31.58
N ALA A 220 11.49 -26.00 -31.20
CA ALA A 220 10.59 -26.56 -30.20
C ALA A 220 10.90 -26.00 -28.80
N ARG A 221 12.18 -25.82 -28.46
CA ARG A 221 12.61 -25.24 -27.19
C ARG A 221 12.24 -23.77 -27.09
N ILE A 222 12.45 -23.01 -28.17
CA ILE A 222 12.04 -21.60 -28.25
C ILE A 222 10.50 -21.47 -28.13
N GLY A 223 9.75 -22.38 -28.75
CA GLY A 223 8.29 -22.42 -28.61
C GLY A 223 7.83 -22.72 -27.20
N GLN A 224 8.49 -23.67 -26.52
CA GLN A 224 8.21 -24.00 -25.12
C GLN A 224 8.45 -22.80 -24.20
N GLU A 225 9.55 -22.07 -24.39
CA GLU A 225 9.89 -20.89 -23.58
C GLU A 225 8.88 -19.74 -23.76
N LEU A 226 8.33 -19.60 -24.97
CA LEU A 226 7.36 -18.57 -25.31
C LEU A 226 5.90 -19.01 -25.15
N GLY A 227 5.63 -20.25 -24.74
CA GLY A 227 4.28 -20.81 -24.63
C GLY A 227 3.53 -20.94 -25.95
N ILE A 228 4.24 -21.08 -27.08
CA ILE A 228 3.66 -21.18 -28.43
C ILE A 228 4.12 -22.45 -29.17
N SER A 229 3.34 -22.89 -30.16
CA SER A 229 3.69 -24.10 -30.90
C SER A 229 4.95 -23.92 -31.77
N ARG A 230 5.71 -25.00 -31.97
CA ARG A 230 6.86 -25.04 -32.90
C ARG A 230 6.50 -24.50 -34.30
N GLN A 231 5.30 -24.82 -34.78
CA GLN A 231 4.83 -24.35 -36.09
C GLN A 231 4.59 -22.85 -36.12
N ALA A 232 4.09 -22.26 -35.03
CA ALA A 232 3.96 -20.82 -34.89
C ALA A 232 5.32 -20.12 -34.94
N VAL A 233 6.33 -20.65 -34.22
CA VAL A 233 7.71 -20.13 -34.27
C VAL A 233 8.26 -20.13 -35.69
N HIS A 234 8.13 -21.26 -36.40
CA HIS A 234 8.57 -21.39 -37.78
C HIS A 234 7.84 -20.41 -38.74
N LYS A 235 6.53 -20.22 -38.53
CA LYS A 235 5.73 -19.26 -39.32
C LYS A 235 6.16 -17.82 -39.09
N HIS A 236 6.53 -17.46 -37.86
CA HIS A 236 7.05 -16.13 -37.54
C HIS A 236 8.41 -15.91 -38.21
N LEU A 237 9.36 -16.84 -38.08
CA LEU A 237 10.69 -16.73 -38.70
C LEU A 237 10.68 -16.66 -40.23
N LYS A 238 9.66 -17.23 -40.90
CA LYS A 238 9.54 -17.20 -42.36
C LYS A 238 8.82 -15.95 -42.90
N ARG A 239 8.16 -15.18 -42.02
CA ARG A 239 7.35 -14.01 -42.39
C ARG A 239 8.09 -12.67 -42.23
N GLY A 240 9.18 -12.63 -41.48
CA GLY A 240 10.14 -11.53 -41.48
C GLY A 240 11.18 -11.71 -42.58
#